data_AF-A0A7J9VI99-F1
#
_entry.id   AF-A0A7J9VI99-F1
#
_cell.length_a   1.000
_cell.length_b   1.000
_cell.length_c   1.000
_cell.angle_alpha   90.00
_cell.angle_beta   90.00
_cell.angle_gamma   90.00
#
_symmetry.space_group_name_H-M   'P 1'
#
loop_
_entity.id
_entity.type
_entity.pdbx_description
1 polymer ?
#
loop_
_entity_poly.entity_id
_entity_poly.type
_entity_poly.pdbx_seq_one_letter_code
_entity_poly.pdbx_strand_id
1 'polypeptide(L)'
;NSSGIVDGAAAVLIGSKKAGRAADLKARARIEAFANIGSEPAMMLTGPMEVTEKVLKRAKMTCKDIDLFELNEAAHATREQGLRQIPPDILDPLLKRWRHAILCGLASHPRRDGRKQTKTRNLLERLRDRADQVLRFARDPTLVPFTNNQAERDLRPAKTQIKISGCHRSQSGAQAWLRVRGYISTVRKHDTNVLTALRDATNGNPWTPPVPAGT
;
A
#
# COMPACT_ATOMS: atom_id res chain seq x y z
N ASN A 1 -3.74 1.54 -8.16
CA ASN A 1 -4.15 0.22 -7.63
C ASN A 1 -5.63 0.28 -7.57
N SER A 2 -6.32 -0.69 -8.12
CA SER A 2 -7.70 -0.90 -7.75
C SER A 2 -7.70 -2.22 -7.00
N SER A 3 -8.35 -2.26 -5.84
CA SER A 3 -8.58 -3.54 -5.15
C SER A 3 -9.11 -4.56 -6.15
N GLY A 4 -8.71 -5.85 -6.05
CA GLY A 4 -9.33 -6.91 -6.87
C GLY A 4 -10.82 -7.05 -6.56
N ILE A 5 -11.60 -7.73 -7.42
CA ILE A 5 -12.84 -8.38 -6.94
C ILE A 5 -12.29 -9.57 -6.19
N VAL A 6 -12.61 -9.63 -4.90
CA VAL A 6 -12.13 -10.66 -4.01
C VAL A 6 -13.34 -11.17 -3.26
N ASP A 7 -13.57 -12.47 -3.32
CA ASP A 7 -14.48 -13.14 -2.42
C ASP A 7 -13.70 -13.52 -1.17
N GLY A 8 -14.14 -13.00 -0.03
CA GLY A 8 -13.47 -13.20 1.24
C GLY A 8 -14.40 -12.91 2.39
N ALA A 9 -14.37 -13.78 3.39
CA ALA A 9 -15.07 -13.58 4.65
C ALA A 9 -14.07 -13.29 5.77
N ALA A 10 -14.45 -12.39 6.66
CA ALA A 10 -13.74 -12.13 7.90
C ALA A 10 -14.75 -12.02 9.05
N ALA A 11 -14.33 -12.47 10.24
CA ALA A 11 -15.09 -12.31 11.47
C ALA A 11 -14.17 -11.73 12.54
N VAL A 12 -14.68 -10.77 13.30
CA VAL A 12 -14.00 -10.16 14.45
C VAL A 12 -14.97 -10.20 15.62
N LEU A 13 -14.53 -10.82 16.73
CA LEU A 13 -15.28 -10.81 17.98
C LEU A 13 -14.94 -9.53 18.75
N ILE A 14 -15.95 -8.70 18.99
CA ILE A 14 -15.85 -7.43 19.71
C ILE A 14 -16.72 -7.53 20.96
N GLY A 15 -16.22 -7.05 22.09
CA GLY A 15 -16.97 -7.06 23.34
C GLY A 15 -16.40 -6.07 24.34
N SER A 16 -17.18 -5.80 25.38
CA SER A 16 -16.72 -4.98 26.50
C SER A 16 -15.65 -5.71 27.31
N LYS A 17 -14.84 -4.96 28.07
CA LYS A 17 -13.85 -5.53 28.99
C LYS A 17 -14.50 -6.48 30.00
N LYS A 18 -15.73 -6.18 30.45
CA LYS A 18 -16.52 -7.03 31.35
C LYS A 18 -16.90 -8.35 30.70
N ALA A 19 -17.43 -8.32 29.47
CA ALA A 19 -17.79 -9.52 28.73
C ALA A 19 -16.55 -10.38 28.42
N GLY A 20 -15.44 -9.75 28.03
CA GLY A 20 -14.17 -10.44 27.84
C GLY A 20 -13.71 -11.17 29.11
N ARG A 21 -13.76 -10.50 30.27
CA ARG A 21 -13.44 -11.13 31.56
C ARG A 21 -14.38 -12.28 31.92
N ALA A 22 -15.69 -12.10 31.75
CA ALA A 22 -16.69 -13.13 32.05
C ALA A 22 -16.54 -14.38 31.16
N ALA A 23 -16.07 -14.19 29.93
CA ALA A 23 -15.80 -15.27 28.99
C ALA A 23 -14.36 -15.82 29.07
N ASP A 24 -13.57 -15.36 30.05
CA ASP A 24 -12.13 -15.68 30.18
C ASP A 24 -11.30 -15.39 28.89
N LEU A 25 -11.64 -14.30 28.21
CA LEU A 25 -11.00 -13.85 26.98
C LEU A 25 -10.12 -12.62 27.23
N LYS A 26 -8.84 -12.72 26.82
CA LYS A 26 -7.90 -11.60 26.80
C LYS A 26 -8.06 -10.77 25.53
N ALA A 27 -8.33 -9.46 25.69
CA ALA A 27 -8.44 -8.53 24.58
C ALA A 27 -7.10 -8.40 23.82
N ARG A 28 -7.15 -8.38 22.48
CA ARG A 28 -5.97 -8.23 21.60
C ARG A 28 -5.63 -6.78 21.26
N ALA A 29 -6.64 -5.93 21.25
CA ALA A 29 -6.56 -4.52 20.98
C ALA A 29 -7.77 -3.84 21.62
N ARG A 30 -7.72 -2.51 21.72
CA ARG A 30 -8.85 -1.66 22.08
C ARG A 30 -9.13 -0.74 20.90
N ILE A 31 -10.40 -0.52 20.61
CA ILE A 31 -10.81 0.52 19.67
C ILE A 31 -10.80 1.83 20.46
N GLU A 32 -9.80 2.68 20.22
CA GLU A 32 -9.68 3.98 20.90
C GLU A 32 -10.72 4.97 20.37
N ALA A 33 -10.86 5.05 19.05
CA ALA A 33 -11.83 5.91 18.40
C ALA A 33 -12.24 5.34 17.05
N PHE A 34 -13.45 5.71 16.63
CA PHE A 34 -13.96 5.48 15.29
C PHE A 34 -14.63 6.76 14.80
N ALA A 35 -14.48 7.06 13.50
CA ALA A 35 -15.15 8.17 12.86
C ALA A 35 -15.62 7.75 11.46
N ASN A 36 -16.72 8.35 11.05
CA ASN A 36 -17.27 8.28 9.71
C ASN A 36 -17.55 9.71 9.22
N ILE A 37 -17.55 9.90 7.90
CA ILE A 37 -17.97 11.13 7.23
C ILE A 37 -18.73 10.75 5.96
N GLY A 38 -19.59 11.65 5.49
CA GLY A 38 -20.08 11.64 4.10
C GLY A 38 -19.29 12.67 3.32
N SER A 39 -18.89 12.33 2.09
CA SER A 39 -18.18 13.24 1.18
C SER A 39 -18.92 13.32 -0.15
N GLU A 40 -18.74 14.43 -0.86
CA GLU A 40 -19.22 14.61 -2.23
C GLU A 40 -18.74 13.46 -3.14
N PRO A 41 -19.64 12.71 -3.81
CA PRO A 41 -19.29 11.59 -4.68
C PRO A 41 -18.23 11.93 -5.74
N ALA A 42 -18.25 13.15 -6.29
CA ALA A 42 -17.25 13.58 -7.26
C ALA A 42 -15.82 13.68 -6.67
N MET A 43 -15.70 13.87 -5.35
CA MET A 43 -14.43 14.00 -4.63
C MET A 43 -14.21 12.88 -3.61
N MET A 44 -14.92 11.75 -3.71
CA MET A 44 -14.96 10.71 -2.66
C MET A 44 -13.58 10.17 -2.20
N LEU A 45 -12.55 10.31 -3.05
CA LEU A 45 -11.20 9.85 -2.76
C LEU A 45 -10.45 10.73 -1.75
N THR A 46 -10.94 11.93 -1.44
CA THR A 46 -10.40 12.80 -0.37
C THR A 46 -10.95 12.46 1.01
N GLY A 47 -12.02 11.66 1.09
CA GLY A 47 -12.66 11.28 2.35
C GLY A 47 -11.70 10.72 3.43
N PRO A 48 -10.65 9.95 3.08
CA PRO A 48 -9.62 9.53 4.04
C PRO A 48 -8.91 10.69 4.76
N MET A 49 -8.71 11.84 4.13
CA MET A 49 -8.04 12.99 4.78
C MET A 49 -8.92 13.55 5.90
N GLU A 50 -10.16 13.90 5.57
CA GLU A 50 -11.12 14.51 6.50
C GLU A 50 -11.52 13.55 7.64
N VAL A 51 -11.69 12.26 7.35
CA VAL A 51 -12.04 11.29 8.40
C VAL A 51 -10.86 11.02 9.33
N THR A 52 -9.62 11.12 8.83
CA THR A 52 -8.41 10.97 9.63
C THR A 52 -8.27 12.13 10.62
N GLU A 53 -8.49 13.37 10.19
CA GLU A 53 -8.52 14.52 11.11
C GLU A 53 -9.61 14.37 12.18
N LYS A 54 -10.81 13.95 11.76
CA LYS A 54 -11.94 13.73 12.67
C LYS A 54 -11.66 12.64 13.70
N VAL A 55 -11.08 11.51 13.31
CA VAL A 55 -10.79 10.40 14.23
C VAL A 55 -9.67 10.75 15.20
N LEU A 56 -8.63 11.46 14.75
CA LEU A 56 -7.54 11.94 15.60
C LEU A 56 -8.04 12.93 16.65
N LYS A 57 -8.84 13.92 16.24
CA LYS A 57 -9.47 14.87 17.18
C LYS A 57 -10.35 14.14 18.21
N ARG A 58 -11.13 13.15 17.79
CA ARG A 58 -11.98 12.35 18.68
C ARG A 58 -11.16 11.49 19.65
N ALA A 59 -10.05 10.94 19.19
CA ALA A 59 -9.10 10.18 20.00
C ALA A 59 -8.25 11.07 20.91
N LYS A 60 -8.29 12.40 20.74
CA LYS A 60 -7.38 13.37 21.36
C LYS A 60 -5.90 13.04 21.04
N MET A 61 -5.65 12.61 19.81
CA MET A 61 -4.33 12.25 19.29
C MET A 61 -3.94 13.19 18.15
N THR A 62 -2.65 13.20 17.84
CA THR A 62 -2.04 13.85 16.68
C THR A 62 -1.41 12.80 15.76
N CYS A 63 -1.02 13.18 14.53
CA CYS A 63 -0.34 12.25 13.62
C CYS A 63 0.99 11.70 14.19
N LYS A 64 1.65 12.44 15.11
CA LYS A 64 2.91 12.03 15.75
C LYS A 64 2.72 10.90 16.76
N ASP A 65 1.49 10.66 17.20
CA ASP A 65 1.16 9.56 18.11
C ASP A 65 0.96 8.23 17.35
N ILE A 66 1.17 8.22 16.02
CA ILE A 66 0.95 7.07 15.12
C ILE A 66 2.29 6.60 14.51
N ASP A 67 2.85 5.51 15.05
CA ASP A 67 4.21 5.06 14.73
C ASP A 67 4.47 4.58 13.29
N LEU A 68 3.46 4.04 12.58
CA LEU A 68 3.68 3.37 11.28
C LEU A 68 3.88 4.35 10.10
N PHE A 69 3.42 5.60 10.20
CA PHE A 69 3.55 6.59 9.13
C PHE A 69 5.01 7.04 8.92
N GLU A 70 5.78 7.11 10.00
CA GLU A 70 7.09 7.78 9.99
C GLU A 70 8.16 7.09 9.14
N LEU A 71 8.12 5.74 9.04
CA LEU A 71 9.02 5.00 8.15
C LEU A 71 8.75 5.29 6.67
N ASN A 72 7.48 5.45 6.30
CA ASN A 72 7.12 5.74 4.92
C ASN A 72 7.54 7.17 4.52
N GLU A 73 7.28 8.15 5.40
CA GLU A 73 7.66 9.55 5.18
C GLU A 73 9.18 9.70 5.04
N ALA A 74 9.96 9.07 5.92
CA ALA A 74 11.41 9.09 5.83
C ALA A 74 11.92 8.49 4.50
N ALA A 75 11.30 7.41 4.03
CA ALA A 75 11.62 6.82 2.73
C ALA A 75 11.24 7.72 1.55
N HIS A 76 10.15 8.47 1.64
CA HIS A 76 9.74 9.44 0.61
C HIS A 76 10.68 10.65 0.57
N ALA A 77 10.95 11.28 1.72
CA ALA A 77 11.85 12.43 1.80
C ALA A 77 13.26 12.11 1.27
N THR A 78 13.76 10.91 1.57
CA THR A 78 15.05 10.43 1.07
C THR A 78 15.07 10.35 -0.47
N ARG A 79 13.98 9.91 -1.11
CA ARG A 79 13.85 9.89 -2.58
C ARG A 79 13.85 11.30 -3.16
N GLU A 80 13.09 12.21 -2.55
CA GLU A 80 12.98 13.59 -3.02
C GLU A 80 14.33 14.32 -2.95
N GLN A 81 15.12 14.03 -1.92
CA GLN A 81 16.47 14.58 -1.75
C GLN A 81 17.52 13.87 -2.62
N GLY A 82 17.15 12.87 -3.42
CA GLY A 82 18.08 12.10 -4.26
C GLY A 82 19.06 11.23 -3.47
N LEU A 83 18.79 10.99 -2.19
CA LEU A 83 19.63 10.17 -1.32
C LEU A 83 19.38 8.68 -1.60
N ARG A 84 20.43 7.86 -1.56
CA ARG A 84 20.31 6.40 -1.76
C ARG A 84 19.70 5.67 -0.57
N GLN A 85 19.89 6.19 0.64
CA GLN A 85 19.49 5.53 1.89
C GLN A 85 18.99 6.58 2.88
N ILE A 86 18.01 6.19 3.72
CA ILE A 86 17.55 7.04 4.82
C ILE A 86 18.74 7.23 5.79
N PRO A 87 19.05 8.47 6.22
CA PRO A 87 20.11 8.74 7.18
C PRO A 87 19.98 7.85 8.44
N PRO A 88 21.08 7.22 8.93
CA PRO A 88 21.01 6.29 10.06
C PRO A 88 20.42 6.89 11.34
N ASP A 89 20.67 8.16 11.60
CA ASP A 89 20.12 8.92 12.73
C ASP A 89 18.58 9.00 12.69
N ILE A 90 17.98 8.97 11.49
CA ILE A 90 16.53 8.91 11.29
C ILE A 90 16.04 7.45 11.29
N LEU A 91 16.75 6.57 10.58
CA LEU A 91 16.33 5.19 10.35
C LEU A 91 16.41 4.33 11.63
N ASP A 92 17.47 4.45 12.42
CA ASP A 92 17.71 3.57 13.56
C ASP A 92 16.65 3.70 14.67
N PRO A 93 16.22 4.91 15.07
CA PRO A 93 15.11 5.06 16.03
C PRO A 93 13.80 4.47 15.51
N LEU A 94 13.53 4.57 14.20
CA LEU A 94 12.34 4.02 13.57
C LEU A 94 12.38 2.49 13.52
N LEU A 95 13.52 1.91 13.15
CA LEU A 95 13.73 0.47 13.18
C LEU A 95 13.63 -0.08 14.61
N LYS A 96 14.14 0.64 15.60
CA LYS A 96 14.02 0.28 17.01
C LYS A 96 12.56 0.23 17.45
N ARG A 97 11.76 1.25 17.12
CA ARG A 97 10.31 1.27 17.42
C ARG A 97 9.55 0.16 16.71
N TRP A 98 9.83 -0.08 15.43
CA TRP A 98 9.22 -1.17 14.67
C TRP A 98 9.53 -2.55 15.26
N ARG A 99 10.80 -2.80 15.63
CA ARG A 99 11.22 -4.06 16.30
C ARG A 99 10.52 -4.20 17.64
N HIS A 100 10.47 -3.12 18.43
CA HIS A 100 9.81 -3.12 19.72
C HIS A 100 8.32 -3.47 19.62
N ALA A 101 7.59 -2.84 18.67
CA ALA A 101 6.18 -3.14 18.42
C ALA A 101 5.95 -4.62 18.07
N ILE A 102 6.84 -5.22 17.26
CA ILE A 102 6.77 -6.65 16.94
C ILE A 102 7.02 -7.51 18.16
N LEU A 103 8.01 -7.20 19.00
CA LEU A 103 8.29 -7.94 20.23
C LEU A 103 7.11 -7.86 21.21
N CYS A 104 6.51 -6.68 21.40
CA CYS A 104 5.29 -6.51 22.18
C CYS A 104 4.13 -7.34 21.62
N GLY A 105 3.98 -7.37 20.30
CA GLY A 105 2.99 -8.20 19.61
C GLY A 105 3.23 -9.68 19.82
N LEU A 106 4.48 -10.16 19.69
CA LEU A 106 4.86 -11.56 19.89
C LEU A 106 4.66 -12.00 21.34
N ALA A 107 4.94 -11.13 22.31
CA ALA A 107 4.66 -11.38 23.73
C ALA A 107 3.15 -11.45 24.00
N SER A 108 2.36 -10.60 23.35
CA SER A 108 0.89 -10.59 23.43
C SER A 108 0.24 -11.78 22.70
N HIS A 109 0.99 -12.42 21.80
CA HIS A 109 0.56 -13.57 21.00
C HIS A 109 1.59 -14.71 21.09
N PRO A 110 1.65 -15.43 22.24
CA PRO A 110 2.58 -16.54 22.41
C PRO A 110 2.29 -17.66 21.40
N ARG A 111 3.32 -18.48 21.13
CA ARG A 111 3.13 -19.70 20.31
C ARG A 111 2.18 -20.65 21.02
N ARG A 112 1.44 -21.41 20.23
CA ARG A 112 0.56 -22.50 20.67
C ARG A 112 1.16 -23.82 20.26
N ASP A 113 1.77 -24.55 21.17
CA ASP A 113 2.42 -25.82 20.84
C ASP A 113 1.39 -26.88 20.42
N GLY A 114 1.76 -27.70 19.44
CA GLY A 114 0.88 -28.73 18.86
C GLY A 114 -0.37 -28.20 18.14
N ARG A 115 -0.51 -26.88 17.94
CA ARG A 115 -1.69 -26.27 17.29
C ARG A 115 -1.29 -25.26 16.22
N LYS A 116 -2.20 -25.03 15.27
CA LYS A 116 -2.03 -24.00 14.25
C LYS A 116 -1.95 -22.61 14.90
N GLN A 117 -0.93 -21.85 14.53
CA GLN A 117 -0.74 -20.48 15.01
C GLN A 117 -1.81 -19.54 14.45
N THR A 118 -2.09 -18.47 15.20
CA THR A 118 -3.05 -17.44 14.77
C THR A 118 -2.50 -16.64 13.59
N LYS A 119 -3.37 -16.09 12.74
CA LYS A 119 -2.96 -15.20 11.64
C LYS A 119 -2.06 -14.06 12.12
N THR A 120 -2.39 -13.47 13.28
CA THR A 120 -1.58 -12.41 13.91
C THR A 120 -0.20 -12.92 14.31
N ARG A 121 -0.09 -14.10 14.91
CA ARG A 121 1.21 -14.70 15.26
C ARG A 121 2.06 -14.96 14.01
N ASN A 122 1.46 -15.57 12.99
CA ASN A 122 2.15 -15.82 11.72
C ASN A 122 2.61 -14.53 11.05
N LEU A 123 1.78 -13.48 11.10
CA LEU A 123 2.15 -12.17 10.58
C LEU A 123 3.32 -11.57 11.37
N LEU A 124 3.27 -11.57 12.70
CA LEU A 124 4.35 -11.03 13.55
C LEU A 124 5.66 -11.79 13.38
N GLU A 125 5.61 -13.12 13.30
CA GLU A 125 6.79 -13.95 12.98
C GLU A 125 7.30 -13.64 11.59
N ARG A 126 6.42 -13.50 10.60
CA ARG A 126 6.84 -13.11 9.25
C ARG A 126 7.45 -11.71 9.21
N LEU A 127 6.87 -10.74 9.92
CA LEU A 127 7.44 -9.39 10.03
C LEU A 127 8.83 -9.48 10.65
N ARG A 128 9.00 -10.18 11.77
CA ARG A 128 10.31 -10.39 12.42
C ARG A 128 11.32 -11.10 11.50
N ASP A 129 10.94 -12.25 10.96
CA ASP A 129 11.82 -13.18 10.24
C ASP A 129 12.09 -12.77 8.79
N ARG A 130 11.32 -11.80 8.28
CA ARG A 130 11.46 -11.20 6.95
C ARG A 130 11.60 -9.68 7.02
N ALA A 131 12.11 -9.16 8.14
CA ALA A 131 12.24 -7.72 8.38
C ALA A 131 12.93 -7.00 7.22
N ASP A 132 14.03 -7.54 6.69
CA ASP A 132 14.77 -6.92 5.59
C ASP A 132 14.01 -6.88 4.27
N GLN A 133 13.09 -7.83 4.05
CA GLN A 133 12.22 -7.82 2.87
C GLN A 133 11.07 -6.83 3.05
N VAL A 134 10.48 -6.79 4.24
CA VAL A 134 9.37 -5.89 4.58
C VAL A 134 9.81 -4.43 4.57
N LEU A 135 11.00 -4.16 5.10
CA LEU A 135 11.58 -2.83 5.25
C LEU A 135 12.51 -2.45 4.09
N ARG A 136 12.50 -3.22 2.99
CA ARG A 136 13.38 -2.95 1.86
C ARG A 136 13.17 -1.54 1.30
N PHE A 137 11.95 -1.03 1.32
CA PHE A 137 11.63 0.33 0.88
C PHE A 137 12.27 1.42 1.75
N ALA A 138 12.62 1.11 3.01
CA ALA A 138 13.26 2.04 3.94
C ALA A 138 14.80 1.94 3.86
N ARG A 139 15.33 0.75 3.56
CA ARG A 139 16.77 0.53 3.38
C ARG A 139 17.29 0.94 2.01
N ASP A 140 16.45 0.77 0.99
CA ASP A 140 16.79 1.02 -0.41
C ASP A 140 15.63 1.77 -1.10
N PRO A 141 15.33 2.99 -0.62
CA PRO A 141 14.17 3.74 -1.08
C PRO A 141 14.24 4.09 -2.57
N THR A 142 15.43 4.24 -3.15
CA THR A 142 15.60 4.52 -4.58
C THR A 142 15.24 3.32 -5.46
N LEU A 143 15.52 2.09 -5.02
CA LEU A 143 15.23 0.89 -5.80
C LEU A 143 13.82 0.36 -5.53
N VAL A 144 13.36 0.44 -4.28
CA VAL A 144 12.10 -0.14 -3.84
C VAL A 144 11.19 0.96 -3.33
N PRO A 145 10.17 1.37 -4.12
CA PRO A 145 9.15 2.29 -3.64
C PRO A 145 8.34 1.64 -2.50
N PHE A 146 7.81 2.46 -1.58
CA PHE A 146 6.83 1.98 -0.58
C PHE A 146 5.53 1.52 -1.25
N THR A 147 5.22 2.11 -2.41
CA THR A 147 4.14 1.68 -3.28
C THR A 147 4.57 0.48 -4.12
N ASN A 148 3.62 -0.31 -4.60
CA ASN A 148 3.86 -1.39 -5.56
C ASN A 148 4.91 -1.05 -6.63
N ASN A 149 5.86 -1.97 -6.87
CA ASN A 149 6.92 -1.80 -7.87
C ASN A 149 6.33 -1.60 -9.29
N GLN A 150 7.18 -1.17 -10.24
CA GLN A 150 6.71 -0.84 -11.59
C GLN A 150 6.04 -2.04 -12.28
N ALA A 151 6.57 -3.25 -12.10
CA ALA A 151 5.99 -4.47 -12.67
C ALA A 151 4.55 -4.72 -12.15
N GLU A 152 4.31 -4.56 -10.85
CA GLU A 152 2.98 -4.65 -10.26
C GLU A 152 2.05 -3.53 -10.73
N ARG A 153 2.59 -2.31 -10.92
CA ARG A 153 1.84 -1.18 -11.48
C ARG A 153 1.44 -1.42 -12.93
N ASP A 154 2.27 -2.09 -13.71
CA ASP A 154 2.02 -2.43 -15.12
C ASP A 154 1.08 -3.64 -15.27
N LEU A 155 1.09 -4.59 -14.32
CA LEU A 155 0.19 -5.76 -14.29
C LEU A 155 -1.22 -5.43 -13.76
N ARG A 156 -1.31 -4.45 -12.86
CA ARG A 156 -2.55 -3.98 -12.23
C ARG A 156 -3.70 -3.81 -13.20
N PRO A 157 -3.53 -3.12 -14.34
CA PRO A 157 -4.65 -2.82 -15.18
C PRO A 157 -5.20 -4.08 -15.85
N ALA A 158 -4.37 -5.11 -16.08
CA ALA A 158 -4.83 -6.42 -16.56
C ALA A 158 -5.68 -7.12 -15.48
N LYS A 159 -5.26 -7.06 -14.22
CA LYS A 159 -6.06 -7.58 -13.10
C LYS A 159 -7.36 -6.80 -12.91
N THR A 160 -7.34 -5.48 -13.09
CA THR A 160 -8.53 -4.63 -13.07
C THR A 160 -9.47 -4.93 -14.24
N GLN A 161 -8.94 -5.21 -15.45
CA GLN A 161 -9.74 -5.65 -16.59
C GLN A 161 -10.46 -6.96 -16.28
N ILE A 162 -9.73 -7.96 -15.78
CA ILE A 162 -10.28 -9.26 -15.37
C ILE A 162 -11.38 -9.07 -14.32
N LYS A 163 -11.14 -8.19 -13.35
CA LYS A 163 -12.10 -7.83 -12.31
C LYS A 163 -13.40 -7.27 -12.91
N ILE A 164 -13.32 -6.19 -13.68
CA ILE A 164 -14.49 -5.40 -14.05
C ILE A 164 -15.24 -6.03 -15.23
N SER A 165 -14.52 -6.65 -16.16
CA SER A 165 -15.04 -7.04 -17.47
C SER A 165 -14.76 -8.51 -17.84
N GLY A 166 -14.11 -9.27 -16.96
CA GLY A 166 -13.60 -10.61 -17.26
C GLY A 166 -12.34 -10.61 -18.13
N CYS A 167 -11.94 -11.79 -18.59
CA CYS A 167 -10.79 -11.95 -19.49
C CYS A 167 -11.10 -11.43 -20.91
N HIS A 168 -10.06 -11.06 -21.66
CA HIS A 168 -10.21 -10.74 -23.08
C HIS A 168 -10.82 -11.94 -23.83
N ARG A 169 -11.90 -11.70 -24.57
CA ARG A 169 -12.64 -12.74 -25.32
C ARG A 169 -12.01 -13.09 -26.67
N SER A 170 -11.02 -12.31 -27.11
CA SER A 170 -10.26 -12.55 -28.34
C SER A 170 -8.81 -12.09 -28.20
N GLN A 171 -7.92 -12.70 -28.98
CA GLN A 171 -6.52 -12.30 -29.07
C GLN A 171 -6.36 -10.89 -29.66
N SER A 172 -7.19 -10.54 -30.65
CA SER A 172 -7.21 -9.20 -31.25
C SER A 172 -7.55 -8.11 -30.23
N GLY A 173 -8.54 -8.35 -29.36
CA GLY A 173 -8.91 -7.43 -28.29
C GLY A 173 -7.82 -7.27 -27.25
N ALA A 174 -7.13 -8.37 -26.89
CA ALA A 174 -5.99 -8.33 -25.99
C ALA A 174 -4.81 -7.53 -26.58
N GLN A 175 -4.49 -7.75 -27.87
CA GLN A 175 -3.43 -7.02 -28.56
C GLN A 175 -3.73 -5.53 -28.68
N ALA A 176 -4.96 -5.15 -29.04
CA ALA A 176 -5.37 -3.75 -29.11
C ALA A 176 -5.25 -3.05 -27.73
N TRP A 177 -5.71 -3.71 -26.68
CA TRP A 177 -5.60 -3.22 -25.31
C TRP A 177 -4.14 -3.05 -24.86
N LEU A 178 -3.29 -4.03 -25.17
CA LEU A 178 -1.86 -3.98 -24.85
C LEU A 178 -1.15 -2.87 -25.65
N ARG A 179 -1.52 -2.66 -26.91
CA ARG A 179 -0.96 -1.61 -27.76
C ARG A 179 -1.26 -0.22 -27.21
N VAL A 180 -2.52 0.06 -26.84
CA VAL A 180 -2.92 1.36 -26.25
C VAL A 180 -2.20 1.59 -24.93
N ARG A 181 -2.12 0.58 -24.04
CA ARG A 181 -1.42 0.74 -22.76
C ARG A 181 0.08 0.86 -22.90
N GLY A 182 0.67 0.08 -23.81
CA GLY A 182 2.09 0.16 -24.13
C GLY A 182 2.44 1.57 -24.60
N TYR A 183 1.65 2.12 -25.53
CA TYR A 183 1.79 3.49 -26.00
C TYR A 183 1.72 4.52 -24.86
N ILE A 184 0.68 4.46 -24.01
CA ILE A 184 0.54 5.36 -22.84
C ILE A 184 1.72 5.22 -21.86
N SER A 185 2.17 3.99 -21.59
CA SER A 185 3.30 3.72 -20.69
C SER A 185 4.59 4.35 -21.24
N THR A 186 4.85 4.20 -22.54
CA THR A 186 6.01 4.79 -23.21
C THR A 186 5.95 6.32 -23.18
N VAL A 187 4.82 6.91 -23.56
CA VAL A 187 4.60 8.38 -23.51
C VAL A 187 4.91 8.93 -22.11
N ARG A 188 4.40 8.29 -21.05
CA ARG A 188 4.67 8.70 -19.65
C ARG A 188 6.14 8.57 -19.26
N LYS A 189 6.83 7.54 -19.72
CA LYS A 189 8.26 7.33 -19.43
C LYS A 189 9.16 8.40 -20.04
N HIS A 190 8.68 9.06 -21.10
CA HIS A 190 9.36 10.19 -21.76
C HIS A 190 8.83 11.55 -21.30
N ASP A 191 8.08 11.59 -20.19
CA ASP A 191 7.52 12.82 -19.61
C ASP A 191 6.63 13.63 -20.58
N THR A 192 6.02 12.94 -21.54
CA THR A 192 5.13 13.54 -22.54
C THR A 192 3.68 13.52 -22.04
N ASN A 193 2.91 14.57 -22.37
CA ASN A 193 1.48 14.62 -22.04
C ASN A 193 0.69 13.52 -22.77
N VAL A 194 0.04 12.64 -21.99
CA VAL A 194 -0.70 11.49 -22.52
C VAL A 194 -1.90 11.89 -23.36
N LEU A 195 -2.66 12.91 -22.97
CA LEU A 195 -3.84 13.34 -23.72
C LEU A 195 -3.45 13.92 -25.08
N THR A 196 -2.40 14.73 -25.11
CA THR A 196 -1.83 15.26 -26.35
C THR A 196 -1.38 14.12 -27.27
N ALA A 197 -0.59 13.18 -26.75
CA ALA A 197 -0.10 12.04 -27.54
C ALA A 197 -1.21 11.12 -28.06
N LEU A 198 -2.31 10.95 -27.29
CA LEU A 198 -3.48 10.19 -27.73
C LEU A 198 -4.27 10.94 -28.81
N ARG A 199 -4.48 12.26 -28.65
CA ARG A 199 -5.12 13.11 -29.65
C ARG A 199 -4.35 13.05 -30.98
N ASP A 200 -3.04 13.21 -30.93
CA ASP A 200 -2.22 13.23 -32.13
C ASP A 200 -2.21 11.85 -32.82
N ALA A 201 -2.16 10.76 -32.04
CA ALA A 201 -2.32 9.40 -32.56
C ALA A 201 -3.68 9.18 -33.24
N THR A 202 -4.78 9.68 -32.68
CA THR A 202 -6.11 9.58 -33.32
C THR A 202 -6.23 10.43 -34.59
N ASN A 203 -5.43 11.48 -34.71
CA ASN A 203 -5.35 12.32 -35.91
C ASN A 203 -4.34 11.79 -36.96
N GLY A 204 -3.79 10.58 -36.77
CA GLY A 204 -2.84 9.96 -37.69
C GLY A 204 -1.39 10.42 -37.51
N ASN A 205 -1.07 11.17 -36.46
CA ASN A 205 0.28 11.63 -36.14
C ASN A 205 0.73 11.09 -34.76
N PRO A 206 0.92 9.77 -34.60
CA PRO A 206 1.31 9.21 -33.31
C PRO A 206 2.69 9.67 -32.91
N TRP A 207 2.83 10.11 -31.65
CA TRP A 207 4.13 10.41 -31.07
C TRP A 207 4.97 9.13 -30.98
N THR A 208 6.22 9.21 -31.41
CA THR A 208 7.17 8.10 -31.32
C THR A 208 8.31 8.47 -30.37
N PRO A 209 8.79 7.53 -29.54
CA PRO A 209 9.95 7.78 -28.71
C PRO A 209 11.18 8.03 -29.59
N PRO A 210 12.07 8.95 -29.21
CA PRO A 210 13.31 9.17 -29.94
C PRO A 210 14.12 7.87 -29.99
N VAL A 211 14.73 7.59 -31.15
CA VAL A 211 15.66 6.47 -31.29
C VAL A 211 16.85 6.74 -30.36
N PRO A 212 17.25 5.79 -29.49
CA PRO A 212 18.44 5.96 -28.68
C PRO A 212 19.62 6.31 -29.58
N ALA A 213 20.36 7.37 -29.26
CA ALA A 213 21.64 7.62 -29.92
C ALA A 213 22.49 6.35 -29.76
N GLY A 214 22.99 5.81 -30.88
CA GLY A 214 23.71 4.54 -30.91
C GLY A 214 24.78 4.50 -29.82
N THR A 215 24.74 3.45 -29.00
CA THR A 215 25.82 3.07 -28.09
C THR A 215 27.00 2.51 -28.86
#